data_AF-A0A7W7WQW6-F1
#
_entry.id   AF-A0A7W7WQW6-F1
#
_cell.length_a   1.000
_cell.length_b   1.000
_cell.length_c   1.000
_cell.angle_alpha   90.00
_cell.angle_beta   90.00
_cell.angle_gamma   90.00
#
_symmetry.space_group_name_H-M   'P 1'
#
loop_
_entity.id
_entity.type
_entity.pdbx_description
1 polymer ?
#
loop_
_entity_poly.entity_id
_entity_poly.type
_entity_poly.pdbx_seq_one_letter_code
_entity_poly.pdbx_strand_id
1 'polypeptide(L)'
;MTPEPVTLKITEDALEELITTYARHTATAVGRSRDRPRHRVGLDRDAASADRAACWLRMVSIVEIYTEALLRHLADEAPGRAPGGWSDVIGLLRRRHNIDVADIPAWERLEACLLVRNAVAHGLGRFTAKQLEKETPRKIRVIGVPVRDGMVVITATSLADCVETCREFITKLDTHPQVTAEAITAPAAADTWAQRLSHFHPDGAGQRPGEAGSRSR
;
A
#
# COMPACT_ATOMS: atom_id res chain seq x y z
N MET A 1 -13.04 -34.04 7.20
CA MET A 1 -13.49 -32.77 6.60
C MET A 1 -12.63 -31.68 7.19
N THR A 2 -11.66 -31.17 6.43
CA THR A 2 -11.03 -29.89 6.78
C THR A 2 -12.08 -28.80 6.50
N PRO A 3 -12.41 -27.92 7.46
CA PRO A 3 -13.29 -26.79 7.17
C PRO A 3 -12.71 -25.99 6.01
N GLU A 4 -13.57 -25.51 5.10
CA GLU A 4 -13.13 -24.58 4.08
C GLU A 4 -12.50 -23.35 4.76
N PRO A 5 -11.37 -22.84 4.26
CA PRO A 5 -10.77 -21.63 4.81
C PRO A 5 -11.76 -20.48 4.65
N VAL A 6 -12.18 -19.91 5.78
CA VAL A 6 -13.05 -18.73 5.82
C VAL A 6 -12.18 -17.52 5.51
N THR A 7 -12.36 -16.92 4.35
CA THR A 7 -11.76 -15.62 4.01
C THR A 7 -12.40 -14.55 4.88
N LEU A 8 -11.60 -13.69 5.51
CA LEU A 8 -12.16 -12.59 6.31
C LEU A 8 -12.84 -11.56 5.42
N LYS A 9 -13.96 -10.97 5.90
CA LYS A 9 -14.67 -9.92 5.15
C LYS A 9 -13.78 -8.72 4.82
N ILE A 10 -12.92 -8.32 5.75
CA ILE A 10 -11.94 -7.24 5.54
C ILE A 10 -10.93 -7.57 4.42
N THR A 11 -10.64 -8.86 4.20
CA THR A 11 -9.77 -9.33 3.13
C THR A 11 -10.50 -9.26 1.79
N GLU A 12 -11.75 -9.74 1.72
CA GLU A 12 -12.57 -9.65 0.51
C GLU A 12 -12.72 -8.20 0.05
N ASP A 13 -13.05 -7.30 0.98
CA ASP A 13 -13.27 -5.89 0.68
C ASP A 13 -11.98 -5.19 0.21
N ALA A 14 -10.82 -5.55 0.80
CA ALA A 14 -9.52 -5.04 0.36
C ALA A 14 -9.14 -5.54 -1.04
N LEU A 15 -9.39 -6.81 -1.33
CA LEU A 15 -9.13 -7.39 -2.65
C LEU A 15 -10.04 -6.79 -3.73
N GLU A 16 -11.32 -6.58 -3.41
CA GLU A 16 -12.27 -5.92 -4.32
C GLU A 16 -11.83 -4.48 -4.62
N GLU A 17 -11.46 -3.70 -3.60
CA GLU A 17 -11.01 -2.32 -3.80
C GLU A 17 -9.70 -2.25 -4.59
N LEU A 18 -8.78 -3.19 -4.34
CA LEU A 18 -7.51 -3.30 -5.08
C LEU A 18 -7.77 -3.57 -6.57
N ILE A 19 -8.59 -4.57 -6.88
CA ILE A 19 -8.93 -4.94 -8.27
C ILE A 19 -9.70 -3.81 -8.94
N THR A 20 -10.67 -3.20 -8.25
CA THR A 20 -11.45 -2.07 -8.76
C THR A 20 -10.58 -0.86 -9.06
N THR A 21 -9.62 -0.54 -8.19
CA THR A 21 -8.66 0.55 -8.37
C THR A 21 -7.83 0.34 -9.64
N TYR A 22 -7.31 -0.88 -9.84
CA TYR A 22 -6.54 -1.21 -11.04
C TYR A 22 -7.41 -1.20 -12.31
N ALA A 23 -8.60 -1.81 -12.27
CA ALA A 23 -9.54 -1.85 -13.38
C ALA A 23 -10.02 -0.45 -13.82
N ARG A 24 -10.26 0.46 -12.87
CA ARG A 24 -10.62 1.86 -13.18
C ARG A 24 -9.50 2.58 -13.91
N HIS A 25 -8.25 2.35 -13.51
CA HIS A 25 -7.08 2.91 -14.19
C HIS A 25 -6.96 2.36 -15.62
N THR A 26 -7.07 1.04 -15.82
CA THR A 26 -6.95 0.43 -17.16
C THR A 26 -8.08 0.88 -18.09
N ALA A 27 -9.32 0.96 -17.61
CA ALA A 27 -10.45 1.49 -18.38
C ALA A 27 -10.22 2.95 -18.82
N THR A 28 -9.72 3.79 -17.92
CA THR A 28 -9.40 5.20 -18.21
C THR A 28 -8.26 5.31 -19.23
N ALA A 29 -7.22 4.48 -19.11
CA ALA A 29 -6.10 4.45 -20.04
C ALA A 29 -6.54 4.04 -21.45
N VAL A 30 -7.43 3.04 -21.58
CA VAL A 30 -8.00 2.61 -22.86
C VAL A 30 -8.86 3.70 -23.50
N GLY A 31 -9.71 4.38 -22.72
CA GLY A 31 -10.56 5.48 -23.21
C GLY A 31 -9.74 6.64 -23.79
N ARG A 32 -8.63 7.03 -23.13
CA ARG A 32 -7.73 8.08 -23.63
C ARG A 32 -7.10 7.76 -24.99
N SER A 33 -6.97 6.47 -25.32
CA SER A 33 -6.34 6.05 -26.58
C SER A 33 -7.26 6.14 -27.80
N ARG A 34 -8.60 6.18 -27.60
CA ARG A 34 -9.57 6.20 -28.71
C ARG A 34 -9.95 7.61 -29.19
N ASP A 35 -9.86 8.62 -28.32
CA ASP A 35 -10.52 9.92 -28.54
C ASP A 35 -9.62 11.10 -28.97
N ARG A 36 -8.31 10.92 -29.26
CA ARG A 36 -7.40 12.09 -29.33
C ARG A 36 -6.83 12.46 -30.71
N PRO A 37 -7.08 13.72 -31.18
CA PRO A 37 -6.35 14.34 -32.29
C PRO A 37 -4.87 14.60 -31.93
N ARG A 38 -3.98 14.42 -32.91
CA ARG A 38 -2.51 14.27 -32.77
C ARG A 38 -1.69 15.50 -32.27
N HIS A 39 -2.29 16.58 -31.76
CA HIS A 39 -1.59 17.87 -31.61
C HIS A 39 -1.16 18.33 -30.20
N ARG A 40 -1.22 17.50 -29.14
CA ARG A 40 -0.72 17.85 -27.78
C ARG A 40 0.16 16.76 -27.15
N VAL A 41 1.38 16.58 -27.65
CA VAL A 41 2.26 15.46 -27.26
C VAL A 41 2.91 15.63 -25.86
N GLY A 42 3.06 16.85 -25.35
CA GLY A 42 3.74 17.14 -24.07
C GLY A 42 2.87 16.91 -22.83
N LEU A 43 1.74 17.62 -22.73
CA LEU A 43 0.85 17.59 -21.56
C LEU A 43 0.23 16.20 -21.30
N ASP A 44 0.06 15.41 -22.36
CA ASP A 44 -0.55 14.08 -22.28
C ASP A 44 0.36 13.04 -21.64
N ARG A 45 1.68 13.18 -21.79
CA ARG A 45 2.66 12.27 -21.15
C ARG A 45 2.70 12.49 -19.64
N ASP A 46 2.66 13.73 -19.19
CA ASP A 46 2.68 14.08 -17.77
C ASP A 46 1.40 13.63 -17.08
N ALA A 47 0.24 13.84 -17.71
CA ALA A 47 -1.04 13.37 -17.19
C ALA A 47 -1.14 11.83 -17.10
N ALA A 48 -0.58 11.12 -18.08
CA ALA A 48 -0.53 9.65 -18.04
C ALA A 48 0.44 9.13 -16.97
N SER A 49 1.57 9.81 -16.77
CA SER A 49 2.53 9.48 -15.72
C SER A 49 1.95 9.72 -14.32
N ALA A 50 1.32 10.88 -14.11
CA ALA A 50 0.66 11.23 -12.86
C ALA A 50 -0.49 10.25 -12.53
N ASP A 51 -1.26 9.84 -13.53
CA ASP A 51 -2.35 8.86 -13.35
C ASP A 51 -1.82 7.49 -12.92
N ARG A 52 -0.71 7.02 -13.52
CA ARG A 52 -0.05 5.78 -13.12
C ARG A 52 0.54 5.88 -11.71
N ALA A 53 1.18 7.01 -11.38
CA ALA A 53 1.69 7.26 -10.04
C ALA A 53 0.56 7.25 -9.00
N ALA A 54 -0.57 7.90 -9.29
CA ALA A 54 -1.74 7.88 -8.42
C ALA A 54 -2.33 6.47 -8.25
N CYS A 55 -2.40 5.68 -9.32
CA CYS A 55 -2.82 4.27 -9.25
C CYS A 55 -1.89 3.46 -8.34
N TRP A 56 -0.57 3.60 -8.50
CA TRP A 56 0.42 2.95 -7.63
C TRP A 56 0.24 3.30 -6.15
N LEU A 57 0.15 4.60 -5.83
CA LEU A 57 -0.05 5.07 -4.46
C LEU A 57 -1.28 4.44 -3.82
N ARG A 58 -2.41 4.42 -4.55
CA ARG A 58 -3.66 3.83 -4.04
C ARG A 58 -3.55 2.34 -3.78
N MET A 59 -2.98 1.56 -4.72
CA MET A 59 -2.83 0.10 -4.54
C MET A 59 -1.99 -0.25 -3.31
N VAL A 60 -0.86 0.44 -3.12
CA VAL A 60 -0.01 0.22 -1.94
C VAL A 60 -0.72 0.63 -0.65
N SER A 61 -1.44 1.76 -0.66
CA SER A 61 -2.17 2.20 0.53
C SER A 61 -3.36 1.29 0.90
N ILE A 62 -3.98 0.60 -0.06
CA ILE A 62 -4.97 -0.43 0.25
C ILE A 62 -4.36 -1.55 1.09
N VAL A 63 -3.13 -1.99 0.77
CA VAL A 63 -2.41 -2.99 1.58
C VAL A 63 -2.09 -2.46 2.98
N GLU A 64 -1.66 -1.19 3.09
CA GLU A 64 -1.39 -0.55 4.38
C GLU A 64 -2.65 -0.53 5.27
N ILE A 65 -3.77 -0.08 4.71
CA ILE A 65 -5.07 0.01 5.39
C ILE A 65 -5.59 -1.37 5.76
N TYR A 66 -5.49 -2.35 4.85
CA TYR A 66 -5.88 -3.73 5.11
C TYR A 66 -5.12 -4.32 6.30
N THR A 67 -3.79 -4.16 6.32
CA THR A 67 -2.95 -4.72 7.39
C THR A 67 -3.25 -4.08 8.74
N GLU A 68 -3.54 -2.77 8.75
CA GLU A 68 -3.99 -2.07 9.96
C GLU A 68 -5.39 -2.52 10.40
N ALA A 69 -6.31 -2.74 9.46
CA ALA A 69 -7.64 -3.26 9.75
C ALA A 69 -7.56 -4.69 10.31
N LEU A 70 -6.71 -5.54 9.74
CA LEU A 70 -6.45 -6.88 10.25
C LEU A 70 -5.90 -6.83 11.68
N LEU A 71 -4.89 -5.99 11.95
CA LEU A 71 -4.37 -5.83 13.30
C LEU A 71 -5.45 -5.46 14.32
N ARG A 72 -6.42 -4.60 13.95
CA ARG A 72 -7.55 -4.25 14.81
C ARG A 72 -8.53 -5.40 14.99
N HIS A 73 -8.83 -6.11 13.89
CA HIS A 73 -9.70 -7.27 13.90
C HIS A 73 -9.19 -8.36 14.85
N LEU A 74 -7.89 -8.65 14.80
CA LEU A 74 -7.22 -9.62 15.67
C LEU A 74 -7.15 -9.16 17.14
N ALA A 75 -7.15 -7.84 17.40
CA ALA A 75 -7.07 -7.29 18.75
C ALA A 75 -8.42 -7.26 19.50
N ASP A 76 -9.49 -7.81 18.91
CA ASP A 76 -10.85 -7.87 19.47
C ASP A 76 -11.32 -6.53 20.09
N GLU A 77 -11.16 -5.47 19.29
CA GLU A 77 -11.53 -4.07 19.59
C GLU A 77 -10.86 -3.38 20.80
N ALA A 78 -9.97 -4.04 21.56
CA ALA A 78 -9.34 -3.40 22.71
C ALA A 78 -8.52 -2.16 22.26
N PRO A 79 -8.88 -0.93 22.71
CA PRO A 79 -8.31 0.30 22.18
C PRO A 79 -6.88 0.51 22.71
N GLY A 80 -5.93 -0.15 22.06
CA GLY A 80 -4.53 0.23 22.15
C GLY A 80 -4.29 1.57 21.46
N ARG A 81 -3.17 2.21 21.79
CA ARG A 81 -2.69 3.39 21.05
C ARG A 81 -2.65 3.05 19.55
N ALA A 82 -3.24 3.92 18.72
CA ALA A 82 -3.20 3.78 17.28
C ALA A 82 -1.74 3.70 16.80
N PRO A 83 -1.42 2.81 15.83
CA PRO A 83 -0.08 2.73 15.25
C PRO A 83 0.36 4.09 14.68
N GLY A 84 1.62 4.46 14.85
CA GLY A 84 2.17 5.70 14.29
C GLY A 84 2.53 5.60 12.80
N GLY A 85 2.41 4.41 12.21
CA GLY A 85 2.62 4.15 10.79
C GLY A 85 2.91 2.67 10.49
N TRP A 86 3.29 2.38 9.25
CA TRP A 86 3.49 1.02 8.74
C TRP A 86 4.45 0.16 9.58
N SER A 87 5.61 0.70 9.98
CA SER A 87 6.57 -0.02 10.83
C SER A 87 5.98 -0.40 12.19
N ASP A 88 5.10 0.44 12.74
CA ASP A 88 4.43 0.14 14.00
C ASP A 88 3.38 -0.95 13.82
N VAL A 89 2.60 -0.91 12.73
CA VAL A 89 1.61 -1.95 12.38
C VAL A 89 2.28 -3.33 12.31
N ILE A 90 3.36 -3.45 11.54
CA ILE A 90 4.10 -4.71 11.41
C ILE A 90 4.69 -5.15 12.74
N GLY A 91 5.29 -4.20 13.48
CA GLY A 91 5.85 -4.49 14.79
C GLY A 91 4.79 -5.00 15.77
N LEU A 92 3.55 -4.52 15.68
CA LEU A 92 2.45 -4.95 16.51
C LEU A 92 1.91 -6.34 16.09
N LEU A 93 1.78 -6.62 14.80
CA LEU A 93 1.44 -7.96 14.30
C LEU A 93 2.41 -9.02 14.83
N ARG A 94 3.72 -8.74 14.74
CA ARG A 94 4.74 -9.65 15.24
C ARG A 94 4.68 -9.82 16.76
N ARG A 95 4.58 -8.73 17.51
CA ARG A 95 4.63 -8.79 18.99
C ARG A 95 3.37 -9.35 19.64
N ARG A 96 2.19 -9.09 19.05
CA ARG A 96 0.90 -9.44 19.66
C ARG A 96 0.31 -10.74 19.11
N HIS A 97 0.49 -11.00 17.82
CA HIS A 97 -0.16 -12.11 17.12
C HIS A 97 0.85 -13.12 16.57
N ASN A 98 2.16 -12.93 16.84
CA ASN A 98 3.22 -13.79 16.33
C ASN A 98 3.20 -13.96 14.80
N ILE A 99 2.84 -12.88 14.09
CA ILE A 99 2.84 -12.81 12.63
C ILE A 99 4.06 -11.98 12.22
N ASP A 100 5.11 -12.64 11.74
CA ASP A 100 6.22 -11.94 11.09
C ASP A 100 5.92 -11.80 9.60
N VAL A 101 5.67 -10.57 9.15
CA VAL A 101 5.37 -10.31 7.73
C VAL A 101 6.53 -10.67 6.82
N ALA A 102 7.77 -10.76 7.34
CA ALA A 102 8.92 -11.21 6.57
C ALA A 102 8.82 -12.66 6.11
N ASP A 103 8.02 -13.48 6.80
CA ASP A 103 7.78 -14.88 6.45
C ASP A 103 6.66 -15.04 5.41
N ILE A 104 5.95 -13.95 5.09
CA ILE A 104 4.83 -13.97 4.14
C ILE A 104 5.38 -13.93 2.70
N PRO A 105 4.97 -14.88 1.83
CA PRO A 105 5.31 -14.81 0.41
C PRO A 105 4.91 -13.46 -0.20
N ALA A 106 5.75 -12.95 -1.10
CA ALA A 106 5.65 -11.61 -1.70
C ALA A 106 6.05 -10.43 -0.79
N TRP A 107 6.42 -10.64 0.48
CA TRP A 107 6.89 -9.55 1.36
C TRP A 107 8.03 -8.72 0.75
N GLU A 108 9.09 -9.37 0.26
CA GLU A 108 10.23 -8.67 -0.34
C GLU A 108 9.82 -7.79 -1.54
N ARG A 109 8.90 -8.31 -2.37
CA ARG A 109 8.33 -7.58 -3.51
C ARG A 109 7.47 -6.41 -3.05
N LEU A 110 6.63 -6.61 -2.02
CA LEU A 110 5.81 -5.54 -1.44
C LEU A 110 6.67 -4.45 -0.79
N GLU A 111 7.74 -4.82 -0.09
CA GLU A 111 8.69 -3.85 0.50
C GLU A 111 9.29 -2.96 -0.59
N ALA A 112 9.68 -3.54 -1.73
CA ALA A 112 10.10 -2.77 -2.89
C ALA A 112 8.98 -1.86 -3.43
N CYS A 113 7.72 -2.30 -3.44
CA CYS A 113 6.59 -1.46 -3.84
C CYS A 113 6.37 -0.27 -2.90
N LEU A 114 6.54 -0.46 -1.59
CA LEU A 114 6.49 0.61 -0.57
C LEU A 114 7.62 1.62 -0.76
N LEU A 115 8.82 1.15 -1.14
CA LEU A 115 9.95 2.03 -1.46
C LEU A 115 9.67 2.91 -2.69
N VAL A 116 9.04 2.35 -3.74
CA VAL A 116 8.57 3.12 -4.90
C VAL A 116 7.50 4.13 -4.50
N ARG A 117 6.51 3.72 -3.69
CA ARG A 117 5.47 4.62 -3.13
C ARG A 117 6.10 5.82 -2.44
N ASN A 118 7.14 5.60 -1.63
CA ASN A 118 7.83 6.68 -0.92
C ASN A 118 8.62 7.61 -1.85
N ALA A 119 9.22 7.09 -2.93
CA ALA A 119 9.87 7.93 -3.94
C ALA A 119 8.83 8.80 -4.69
N VAL A 120 7.66 8.25 -5.00
CA VAL A 120 6.55 9.00 -5.60
C VAL A 120 6.01 10.07 -4.66
N ALA A 121 5.67 9.69 -3.42
CA ALA A 121 5.03 10.56 -2.45
C ALA A 121 5.93 11.72 -1.99
N HIS A 122 7.24 11.48 -1.80
CA HIS A 122 8.15 12.48 -1.23
C HIS A 122 9.10 13.12 -2.23
N GLY A 123 9.33 12.49 -3.38
CA GLY A 123 10.27 12.96 -4.40
C GLY A 123 9.64 13.17 -5.77
N LEU A 124 8.31 13.10 -5.87
CA LEU A 124 7.57 13.16 -7.15
C LEU A 124 8.10 12.14 -8.17
N GLY A 125 8.57 10.99 -7.67
CA GLY A 125 9.18 9.91 -8.44
C GLY A 125 10.71 9.92 -8.44
N ARG A 126 11.37 11.02 -8.08
CA ARG A 126 12.83 11.03 -7.89
C ARG A 126 13.20 10.45 -6.53
N PHE A 127 14.31 9.72 -6.46
CA PHE A 127 14.86 9.32 -5.17
C PHE A 127 15.38 10.54 -4.41
N THR A 128 14.97 10.64 -3.15
CA THR A 128 15.53 11.61 -2.21
C THR A 128 16.97 11.22 -1.83
N ALA A 129 17.78 12.17 -1.35
CA ALA A 129 19.14 11.90 -0.88
C ALA A 129 19.18 10.74 0.15
N LYS A 130 18.24 10.77 1.11
CA LYS A 130 18.07 9.72 2.12
C LYS A 130 17.75 8.34 1.53
N GLN A 131 17.05 8.28 0.40
CA GLN A 131 16.77 7.01 -0.28
C GLN A 131 18.00 6.48 -1.03
N LEU A 132 18.80 7.37 -1.62
CA LEU A 132 20.06 7.01 -2.27
C LEU A 132 21.06 6.44 -1.25
N GLU A 133 21.21 7.08 -0.09
CA GLU A 133 22.05 6.60 1.02
C GLU A 133 21.65 5.19 1.51
N LYS A 134 20.36 4.86 1.43
CA LYS A 134 19.81 3.56 1.84
C LYS A 134 19.85 2.48 0.75
N GLU A 135 20.55 2.74 -0.37
CA GLU A 135 20.58 1.87 -1.55
C GLU A 135 19.18 1.51 -2.10
N THR A 136 18.19 2.40 -1.90
CA THR A 136 16.80 2.16 -2.37
C THR A 136 16.72 1.78 -3.85
N PRO A 137 17.47 2.41 -4.79
CA PRO A 137 17.44 2.03 -6.19
C PRO A 137 17.85 0.57 -6.46
N ARG A 138 18.70 -0.02 -5.61
CA ARG A 138 19.11 -1.41 -5.73
C ARG A 138 18.00 -2.35 -5.27
N LYS A 139 17.36 -2.02 -4.14
CA LYS A 139 16.28 -2.83 -3.54
C LYS A 139 15.05 -2.94 -4.44
N ILE A 140 14.68 -1.86 -5.13
CA ILE A 140 13.51 -1.90 -6.00
C ILE A 140 13.71 -2.67 -7.31
N ARG A 141 14.94 -3.14 -7.63
CA ARG A 141 15.19 -3.93 -8.84
C ARG A 141 14.45 -5.27 -8.83
N VAL A 142 14.14 -5.80 -7.65
CA VAL A 142 13.44 -7.09 -7.49
C VAL A 142 12.04 -7.09 -8.12
N ILE A 143 11.42 -5.92 -8.27
CA ILE A 143 10.10 -5.76 -8.91
C ILE A 143 10.17 -5.18 -10.33
N GLY A 144 11.37 -5.09 -10.93
CA GLY A 144 11.52 -4.70 -12.33
C GLY A 144 11.10 -3.27 -12.68
N VAL A 145 10.85 -2.39 -11.71
CA VAL A 145 10.47 -0.99 -11.97
C VAL A 145 11.65 -0.23 -12.60
N PRO A 146 11.52 0.32 -13.82
CA PRO A 146 12.60 1.04 -14.46
C PRO A 146 12.96 2.31 -13.68
N VAL A 147 14.27 2.61 -13.63
CA VAL A 147 14.82 3.86 -13.09
C VAL A 147 15.53 4.60 -14.21
N ARG A 148 15.20 5.89 -14.41
CA ARG A 148 15.85 6.77 -15.39
C ARG A 148 16.21 8.09 -14.72
N ASP A 149 17.46 8.53 -14.83
CA ASP A 149 17.94 9.81 -14.26
C ASP A 149 17.58 10.00 -12.77
N GLY A 150 17.68 8.91 -12.00
CA GLY A 150 17.34 8.88 -10.57
C GLY A 150 15.84 8.92 -10.27
N MET A 151 14.98 8.68 -11.27
CA MET A 151 13.53 8.71 -11.18
C MET A 151 12.93 7.33 -11.46
N VAL A 152 11.95 6.92 -10.65
CA VAL A 152 11.14 5.72 -10.93
C VAL A 152 10.20 6.01 -12.10
N VAL A 153 10.12 5.08 -13.05
CA VAL A 153 9.26 5.17 -14.22
C VAL A 153 8.17 4.10 -14.08
N ILE A 154 7.00 4.50 -13.61
CA ILE A 154 5.86 3.57 -13.47
C ILE A 154 5.28 3.31 -14.86
N THR A 155 5.38 2.06 -15.30
CA THR A 155 4.82 1.57 -16.57
C THR A 155 3.51 0.80 -16.35
N ALA A 156 2.80 0.46 -17.42
CA ALA A 156 1.63 -0.42 -17.31
C ALA A 156 1.98 -1.80 -16.75
N THR A 157 3.12 -2.37 -17.17
CA THR A 157 3.66 -3.62 -16.64
C THR A 157 3.96 -3.50 -15.15
N SER A 158 4.62 -2.41 -14.74
CA SER A 158 4.91 -2.15 -13.33
C SER A 158 3.62 -2.13 -12.48
N LEU A 159 2.53 -1.54 -12.98
CA LEU A 159 1.25 -1.53 -12.28
C LEU A 159 0.62 -2.92 -12.20
N ALA A 160 0.71 -3.72 -13.27
CA ALA A 160 0.25 -5.11 -13.26
C ALA A 160 1.03 -5.94 -12.20
N ASP A 161 2.35 -5.80 -12.16
CA ASP A 161 3.18 -6.51 -11.18
C ASP A 161 2.89 -6.03 -9.74
N CYS A 162 2.60 -4.73 -9.57
CA CYS A 162 2.22 -4.16 -8.27
C CYS A 162 0.88 -4.71 -7.78
N VAL A 163 -0.16 -4.77 -8.62
CA VAL A 163 -1.48 -5.30 -8.20
C VAL A 163 -1.37 -6.78 -7.84
N GLU A 164 -0.61 -7.57 -8.61
CA GLU A 164 -0.39 -8.99 -8.32
C GLU A 164 0.39 -9.19 -7.01
N THR A 165 1.42 -8.37 -6.77
CA THR A 165 2.19 -8.40 -5.51
C THR A 165 1.31 -8.03 -4.31
N CYS A 166 0.48 -7.00 -4.43
CA CYS A 166 -0.45 -6.58 -3.38
C CYS A 166 -1.48 -7.68 -3.09
N ARG A 167 -2.07 -8.26 -4.15
CA ARG A 167 -3.04 -9.35 -4.05
C ARG A 167 -2.42 -10.57 -3.36
N GLU A 168 -1.25 -11.00 -3.81
CA GLU A 168 -0.56 -12.17 -3.25
C GLU A 168 -0.26 -11.96 -1.76
N PHE A 169 0.26 -10.79 -1.38
CA PHE A 169 0.51 -10.48 0.03
C PHE A 169 -0.77 -10.53 0.88
N ILE A 170 -1.85 -9.85 0.44
CA ILE A 170 -3.13 -9.84 1.17
C ILE A 170 -3.66 -11.26 1.35
N THR A 171 -3.71 -12.05 0.28
CA THR A 171 -4.20 -13.44 0.33
C THR A 171 -3.33 -14.33 1.23
N LYS A 172 -2.00 -14.16 1.22
CA LYS A 172 -1.09 -14.96 2.04
C LYS A 172 -1.10 -14.55 3.51
N LEU A 173 -1.32 -13.28 3.79
CA LEU A 173 -1.51 -12.78 5.15
C LEU A 173 -2.84 -13.29 5.74
N ASP A 174 -3.94 -13.22 4.98
CA ASP A 174 -5.26 -13.73 5.39
C ASP A 174 -5.23 -15.24 5.71
N THR A 175 -4.52 -16.01 4.88
CA THR A 175 -4.38 -17.46 5.05
C THR A 175 -3.27 -17.86 6.02
N HIS A 176 -2.65 -16.89 6.70
CA HIS A 176 -1.61 -17.17 7.68
C HIS A 176 -2.19 -17.96 8.87
N PRO A 177 -1.50 -19.00 9.40
CA PRO A 177 -2.05 -19.87 10.44
C PRO A 177 -2.60 -19.13 11.65
N GLN A 178 -1.90 -18.07 12.11
CA GLN A 178 -2.35 -17.27 13.26
C GLN A 178 -3.62 -16.46 12.97
N VAL A 179 -3.80 -15.99 11.73
CA VAL A 179 -5.04 -15.30 11.33
C VAL A 179 -6.19 -16.29 11.30
N THR A 180 -5.99 -17.45 10.68
CA THR A 180 -7.05 -18.48 10.60
C THR A 180 -7.42 -19.06 11.95
N ALA A 181 -6.45 -19.23 12.86
CA ALA A 181 -6.70 -19.74 14.20
C ALA A 181 -7.53 -18.77 15.03
N GLU A 182 -7.23 -17.46 14.95
CA GLU A 182 -7.97 -16.41 15.66
C GLU A 182 -9.37 -16.20 15.05
N ALA A 183 -9.50 -16.25 13.73
CA ALA A 183 -10.79 -16.13 13.02
C ALA A 183 -11.81 -17.23 13.40
N ILE A 184 -11.35 -18.46 13.66
CA ILE A 184 -12.21 -19.56 14.11
C ILE A 184 -12.77 -19.29 15.52
N THR A 185 -12.10 -18.45 16.31
CA THR A 185 -12.46 -18.17 17.70
C THR A 185 -13.26 -16.88 17.93
N ALA A 186 -13.32 -15.97 16.95
CA ALA A 186 -13.93 -14.65 17.09
C ALA A 186 -15.42 -14.62 16.65
N PRO A 187 -16.33 -13.96 17.39
CA PRO A 187 -17.69 -13.70 16.92
C PRO A 187 -17.70 -12.68 15.76
N ALA A 188 -18.59 -12.86 14.80
CA ALA A 188 -18.66 -12.04 13.58
C ALA A 188 -18.97 -10.56 13.89
N ALA A 189 -17.94 -9.72 13.98
CA ALA A 189 -18.09 -8.27 14.15
C ALA A 189 -18.44 -7.58 12.81
N ALA A 190 -19.40 -6.66 12.85
CA ALA A 190 -19.84 -5.88 11.71
C ALA A 190 -18.89 -4.69 11.47
N ASP A 191 -17.89 -4.88 10.59
CA ASP A 191 -16.85 -3.88 10.34
C ASP A 191 -17.15 -3.05 9.07
N THR A 192 -17.24 -1.72 9.20
CA THR A 192 -17.53 -0.80 8.08
C THR A 192 -16.26 -0.32 7.38
N TRP A 193 -15.68 -1.19 6.55
CA TRP A 193 -14.57 -0.89 5.63
C TRP A 193 -14.74 0.43 4.83
N ALA A 194 -15.97 0.71 4.38
CA ALA A 194 -16.30 1.87 3.54
C ALA A 194 -16.05 3.25 4.17
N GLN A 195 -16.07 3.38 5.51
CA GLN A 195 -15.80 4.65 6.19
C GLN A 195 -14.29 4.98 6.27
N ARG A 196 -13.42 3.98 6.11
CA ARG A 196 -11.97 4.13 6.29
C ARG A 196 -11.29 4.59 5.00
N LEU A 197 -11.77 4.13 3.84
CA LEU A 197 -11.28 4.57 2.53
C LEU A 197 -11.52 6.08 2.28
N SER A 198 -12.56 6.67 2.87
CA SER A 198 -12.92 8.08 2.67
C SER A 198 -12.09 9.07 3.51
N HIS A 199 -11.39 8.61 4.55
CA HIS A 199 -10.58 9.47 5.44
C HIS A 199 -9.07 9.43 5.15
N PHE A 200 -8.61 8.54 4.27
CA PHE A 200 -7.18 8.44 3.96
C PHE A 200 -6.74 9.51 2.95
N HIS A 201 -6.12 10.58 3.45
CA HIS A 201 -5.32 11.51 2.65
C HIS A 201 -3.85 11.07 2.66
N PRO A 202 -3.14 11.06 1.51
CA PRO A 202 -1.75 10.61 1.43
C PRO A 202 -0.71 11.49 2.16
N ASP A 203 -1.14 12.56 2.84
CA ASP A 203 -0.29 13.49 3.59
C ASP A 203 -0.12 13.07 5.06
N GLY A 204 0.53 11.91 5.26
CA GLY A 204 1.09 11.52 6.56
C GLY A 204 2.44 12.20 6.82
N ALA A 205 2.50 13.53 6.75
CA ALA A 205 3.68 14.29 7.15
C ALA A 205 3.73 14.36 8.67
N GLY A 206 4.76 13.75 9.25
CA GLY A 206 5.10 13.94 10.66
C GLY A 206 5.22 15.43 10.96
N GLN A 207 4.31 15.94 11.79
CA GLN A 207 4.52 17.20 12.48
C GLN A 207 5.76 17.06 13.34
N ARG A 208 6.83 17.75 12.95
CA ARG A 208 7.96 18.01 13.85
C ARG A 208 7.41 18.80 15.04
N PRO A 209 7.80 18.49 16.29
CA PRO A 209 7.50 19.38 17.40
C PRO A 209 8.22 20.71 17.13
N GLY A 210 7.40 21.76 16.99
CA GLY A 210 7.87 23.13 16.79
C GLY A 210 8.72 23.58 17.97
N GLU A 211 9.80 24.26 17.61
CA GLU A 211 10.75 24.94 18.48
C GLU A 211 10.03 25.82 19.52
N ALA A 212 10.19 25.48 20.80
CA ALA A 212 9.91 26.41 21.88
C ALA A 212 11.08 27.40 21.99
N GLY A 213 11.05 28.43 21.15
CA GLY A 213 11.94 29.58 21.22
C GLY A 213 11.15 30.85 21.49
N SER A 214 11.46 31.49 22.63
CA SER A 214 11.13 32.88 22.97
C SER A 214 9.87 33.14 23.82
N ARG A 215 10.08 33.26 25.14
CA ARG A 215 9.60 34.40 25.95
C ARG A 215 10.62 34.77 27.03
N SER A 216 11.22 35.95 26.82
CA SER A 216 11.68 36.99 27.75
C SER A 216 11.90 36.65 29.23
N ARG A 217 13.09 36.96 29.73
CA ARG A 217 13.36 38.18 30.53
C ARG A 217 14.79 38.65 30.28
#